data_AF-A0A0S8EGQ3-F1
#
_entry.id   AF-A0A0S8EGQ3-F1
#
_cell.length_a   1.000
_cell.length_b   1.000
_cell.length_c   1.000
_cell.angle_alpha   90.00
_cell.angle_beta   90.00
_cell.angle_gamma   90.00
#
_symmetry.space_group_name_H-M   'P 1'
#
loop_
_entity.id
_entity.type
_entity.pdbx_description
1 polymer ?
#
loop_
_entity_poly.entity_id
_entity_poly.type
_entity_poly.pdbx_seq_one_letter_code
_entity_poly.pdbx_strand_id
1 'polypeptide(L)'
;MASTGEVQPTTPQASILETLRQPRIVLILLAIWAILGIVAQVLSGSFLFDMEGHEASGIFAGRALSASMIVPAIVYLWAARDPKRYRQVFWLALIEQVAVVLSCFYHRGAGDITWVGAIVPAVISGGLIFLVFFNLFQPRREAPLPSAPPTYSR
;
A
#
# COMPACT_ATOMS: atom_id res chain seq x y z
N MET A 1 -50.51 -13.36 -24.99
CA MET A 1 -49.45 -14.00 -24.18
C MET A 1 -48.26 -13.06 -24.16
N ALA A 2 -48.03 -12.35 -23.05
CA ALA A 2 -46.91 -11.42 -22.91
C ALA A 2 -45.75 -12.15 -22.22
N SER A 3 -44.59 -12.20 -22.90
CA SER A 3 -43.36 -12.78 -22.39
C SER A 3 -42.78 -11.86 -21.32
N THR A 4 -42.87 -12.26 -20.05
CA THR A 4 -42.18 -11.64 -18.93
C THR A 4 -40.68 -11.91 -19.07
N GLY A 5 -39.96 -10.96 -19.68
CA GLY A 5 -38.50 -10.96 -19.66
C GLY A 5 -38.03 -10.80 -18.21
N GLU A 6 -37.45 -11.86 -17.67
CA GLU A 6 -36.73 -11.81 -16.40
C GLU A 6 -35.57 -10.82 -16.54
N VAL A 7 -35.64 -9.69 -15.85
CA VAL A 7 -34.52 -8.75 -15.73
C VAL A 7 -33.47 -9.44 -14.88
N GLN A 8 -32.46 -9.99 -15.53
CA GLN A 8 -31.30 -10.60 -14.89
C GLN A 8 -30.65 -9.55 -13.97
N PRO A 9 -30.51 -9.82 -12.66
CA PRO A 9 -29.92 -8.84 -11.75
C PRO A 9 -28.47 -8.60 -12.17
N THR A 10 -28.19 -7.40 -12.67
CA THR A 10 -26.83 -6.94 -12.93
C THR A 10 -26.09 -6.99 -11.60
N THR A 11 -25.09 -7.87 -11.51
CA THR A 11 -24.24 -7.96 -10.33
C THR A 11 -23.60 -6.59 -10.13
N PRO A 12 -23.71 -5.95 -8.95
CA PRO A 12 -23.11 -4.63 -8.74
C PRO A 12 -21.62 -4.73 -9.04
N GLN A 13 -21.18 -4.05 -10.09
CA GLN A 13 -19.78 -4.02 -10.49
C GLN A 13 -19.04 -3.20 -9.42
N ALA A 14 -18.37 -3.88 -8.50
CA ALA A 14 -17.62 -3.23 -7.43
C ALA A 14 -16.62 -2.25 -8.06
N SER A 15 -16.70 -0.98 -7.67
CA SER A 15 -15.83 0.04 -8.24
C SER A 15 -14.37 -0.28 -7.87
N ILE A 16 -13.43 -0.09 -8.80
CA ILE A 16 -11.99 -0.32 -8.54
C ILE A 16 -11.55 0.47 -7.30
N LEU A 17 -12.09 1.68 -7.13
CA LEU A 17 -11.82 2.53 -5.98
C LEU A 17 -12.34 1.92 -4.67
N GLU A 18 -13.48 1.24 -4.68
CA GLU A 18 -14.00 0.53 -3.51
C GLU A 18 -13.12 -0.65 -3.13
N THR A 19 -12.61 -1.38 -4.13
CA THR A 19 -11.65 -2.47 -3.93
C THR A 19 -10.33 -1.95 -3.35
N LEU A 20 -9.77 -0.88 -3.92
CA LEU A 20 -8.53 -0.24 -3.44
C LEU A 20 -8.69 0.40 -2.06
N ARG A 21 -9.92 0.74 -1.65
CA ARG A 21 -10.20 1.22 -0.30
C ARG A 21 -10.25 0.12 0.74
N GLN A 22 -10.29 -1.16 0.36
CA GLN A 22 -10.34 -2.24 1.34
C GLN A 22 -8.99 -2.32 2.10
N PRO A 23 -9.00 -2.27 3.45
CA PRO A 23 -7.77 -2.29 4.25
C PRO A 23 -6.85 -3.47 3.92
N ARG A 24 -7.43 -4.64 3.65
CA ARG A 24 -6.70 -5.84 3.28
C ARG A 24 -5.95 -5.67 1.96
N ILE A 25 -6.58 -5.06 0.96
CA ILE A 25 -5.97 -4.84 -0.36
C ILE A 25 -4.83 -3.84 -0.24
N VAL A 26 -5.00 -2.77 0.54
CA VAL A 26 -3.92 -1.79 0.78
C VAL A 26 -2.71 -2.45 1.46
N LEU A 27 -2.91 -3.30 2.47
CA LEU A 27 -1.81 -4.04 3.10
C LEU A 27 -1.12 -5.00 2.14
N ILE A 28 -1.87 -5.67 1.26
CA ILE A 28 -1.28 -6.53 0.23
C ILE A 28 -0.46 -5.71 -0.76
N LEU A 29 -0.95 -4.55 -1.21
CA LEU A 29 -0.22 -3.65 -2.10
C LEU A 29 1.07 -3.14 -1.45
N LEU A 30 1.03 -2.76 -0.17
CA LEU A 30 2.22 -2.39 0.61
C LEU A 30 3.22 -3.54 0.72
N ALA A 31 2.73 -4.77 0.96
CA ALA A 31 3.59 -5.96 1.02
C ALA A 31 4.25 -6.22 -0.34
N ILE A 32 3.51 -6.17 -1.43
CA ILE A 32 4.04 -6.33 -2.80
C ILE A 32 5.09 -5.26 -3.07
N TRP A 33 4.82 -4.01 -2.69
CA TRP A 33 5.78 -2.91 -2.86
C TRP A 33 7.07 -3.10 -2.06
N ALA A 34 6.98 -3.60 -0.84
CA ALA A 34 8.15 -3.95 -0.03
C ALA A 34 8.93 -5.12 -0.67
N ILE A 35 8.24 -6.16 -1.16
CA ILE A 35 8.88 -7.30 -1.85
C ILE A 35 9.61 -6.84 -3.11
N LEU A 36 9.00 -5.97 -3.93
CA LEU A 36 9.65 -5.41 -5.12
C LEU A 36 10.93 -4.67 -4.77
N GLY A 37 10.96 -3.95 -3.65
CA GLY A 37 12.18 -3.29 -3.20
C GLY A 37 13.25 -4.24 -2.67
N ILE A 38 12.88 -5.37 -2.02
CA ILE A 38 13.82 -6.45 -1.69
C ILE A 38 14.42 -7.04 -2.96
N VAL A 39 13.57 -7.35 -3.95
CA VAL A 39 14.01 -7.89 -5.25
C VAL A 39 14.94 -6.90 -5.93
N ALA A 40 14.61 -5.61 -5.94
CA ALA A 40 15.48 -4.56 -6.49
C ALA A 40 16.84 -4.50 -5.77
N GLN A 41 16.87 -4.66 -4.44
CA GLN A 41 18.11 -4.67 -3.65
C GLN A 41 18.96 -5.93 -3.88
N VAL A 42 18.34 -7.08 -4.09
CA VAL A 42 19.06 -8.34 -4.41
C VAL A 42 19.61 -8.30 -5.82
N LEU A 43 18.83 -7.77 -6.77
CA LEU A 43 19.24 -7.66 -8.18
C LEU A 43 20.20 -6.50 -8.45
N SER A 44 20.26 -5.48 -7.57
CA SER A 44 21.27 -4.43 -7.68
C SER A 44 22.70 -4.94 -7.45
N GLY A 45 22.87 -6.15 -6.91
CA GLY A 45 24.17 -6.83 -6.79
C GLY A 45 24.59 -7.66 -8.01
N SER A 46 23.71 -7.86 -9.01
CA SER A 46 23.91 -8.82 -10.10
C SER A 46 23.57 -8.24 -11.48
N PHE A 47 24.52 -7.49 -12.06
CA PHE A 47 24.76 -7.40 -13.52
C PHE A 47 23.65 -6.84 -14.47
N LEU A 48 22.44 -6.49 -14.02
CA LEU A 48 21.37 -5.92 -14.88
C LEU A 48 21.13 -4.42 -14.70
N PHE A 49 21.87 -3.77 -13.80
CA PHE A 49 21.91 -2.32 -13.64
C PHE A 49 23.34 -1.87 -13.86
N ASP A 50 23.55 -1.21 -14.99
CA ASP A 50 24.85 -0.71 -15.37
C ASP A 50 25.27 0.39 -14.39
N MET A 51 26.45 0.20 -13.78
CA MET A 51 27.16 1.21 -12.98
C MET A 51 28.19 1.93 -13.86
N GLU A 52 27.96 2.04 -15.17
CA GLU A 52 28.70 2.98 -16.02
C GLU A 52 28.28 4.42 -15.69
N GLY A 53 29.03 5.03 -14.76
CA GLY A 53 29.09 6.48 -14.58
C GLY A 53 28.24 7.02 -13.42
N HIS A 54 28.84 7.07 -12.23
CA HIS A 54 28.46 7.90 -11.06
C HIS A 54 27.03 7.84 -10.49
N GLU A 55 26.02 7.32 -11.19
CA GLU A 55 24.63 7.25 -10.75
C GLU A 55 24.12 5.80 -10.84
N ALA A 56 23.41 5.33 -9.82
CA ALA A 56 22.71 4.05 -9.91
C ALA A 56 21.56 4.18 -10.93
N SER A 57 21.74 3.57 -12.09
CA SER A 57 20.78 3.60 -13.19
C SER A 57 19.78 2.46 -13.02
N GLY A 58 18.54 2.75 -12.62
CA GLY A 58 17.49 1.75 -12.47
C GLY A 58 16.16 2.32 -12.00
N ILE A 59 15.03 1.86 -12.57
CA ILE A 59 13.68 2.37 -12.26
C ILE A 59 13.33 2.24 -10.76
N PHE A 60 13.96 1.27 -10.07
CA PHE A 60 13.76 1.02 -8.64
C PHE A 60 14.95 1.43 -7.77
N ALA A 61 15.93 2.19 -8.29
CA ALA A 61 17.15 2.55 -7.55
C ALA A 61 16.84 3.27 -6.22
N GLY A 62 15.94 4.26 -6.23
CA GLY A 62 15.51 4.96 -5.02
C GLY A 62 14.77 4.06 -4.01
N ARG A 63 14.15 2.97 -4.48
CA ARG A 63 13.55 1.97 -3.59
C ARG A 63 14.63 1.06 -3.03
N ALA A 64 15.54 0.52 -3.84
CA ALA A 64 16.58 -0.42 -3.40
C ALA A 64 17.52 0.16 -2.33
N LEU A 65 17.72 1.48 -2.31
CA LEU A 65 18.53 2.19 -1.31
C LEU A 65 17.77 2.48 0.00
N SER A 66 16.45 2.24 0.05
CA SER A 66 15.66 2.44 1.26
C SER A 66 15.94 1.35 2.32
N ALA A 67 15.78 1.72 3.60
CA ALA A 67 15.97 0.85 4.76
C ALA A 67 15.26 -0.52 4.65
N SER A 68 15.75 -1.50 5.41
CA SER A 68 15.31 -2.92 5.42
C SER A 68 13.82 -3.13 5.17
N MET A 69 13.50 -3.81 4.07
CA MET A 69 12.12 -4.00 3.59
C MET A 69 11.52 -5.36 3.91
N ILE A 70 12.34 -6.31 4.37
CA ILE A 70 11.90 -7.66 4.75
C ILE A 70 10.92 -7.58 5.91
N VAL A 71 11.24 -6.79 6.94
CA VAL A 71 10.40 -6.66 8.13
C VAL A 71 9.03 -6.05 7.78
N PRO A 72 8.95 -4.90 7.08
CA PRO A 72 7.67 -4.37 6.60
C PRO A 72 6.84 -5.36 5.79
N ALA A 73 7.45 -6.08 4.84
CA ALA A 73 6.74 -7.05 4.01
C ALA A 73 6.04 -8.14 4.86
N ILE A 74 6.75 -8.69 5.85
CA ILE A 74 6.22 -9.70 6.77
C ILE A 74 5.09 -9.11 7.61
N VAL A 75 5.29 -7.91 8.17
CA VAL A 75 4.30 -7.23 9.01
C VAL A 75 3.02 -6.94 8.23
N TYR A 76 3.12 -6.47 6.99
CA TYR A 76 1.96 -6.19 6.14
C TYR A 76 1.19 -7.45 5.77
N LEU A 77 1.88 -8.53 5.39
CA LEU A 77 1.23 -9.81 5.09
C LEU A 77 0.54 -10.41 6.32
N TRP A 78 1.16 -10.30 7.48
CA TRP A 78 0.57 -10.76 8.74
C TRP A 78 -0.67 -9.93 9.11
N ALA A 79 -0.56 -8.60 9.04
CA ALA A 79 -1.64 -7.68 9.34
C ALA A 79 -2.83 -7.81 8.36
N ALA A 80 -2.57 -8.20 7.11
CA ALA A 80 -3.60 -8.39 6.10
C ALA A 80 -4.62 -9.51 6.44
N ARG A 81 -4.29 -10.41 7.37
CA ARG A 81 -5.21 -11.46 7.86
C ARG A 81 -6.34 -10.90 8.72
N ASP A 82 -6.06 -9.85 9.50
CA ASP A 82 -7.06 -9.17 10.33
C ASP A 82 -6.76 -7.66 10.40
N PRO A 83 -7.07 -6.92 9.33
CA PRO A 83 -6.68 -5.52 9.22
C PRO A 83 -7.40 -4.61 10.21
N LYS A 84 -8.55 -5.04 10.76
CA LYS A 84 -9.30 -4.28 11.76
C LYS A 84 -8.59 -4.28 13.11
N ARG A 85 -7.99 -5.41 13.48
CA ARG A 85 -7.23 -5.57 14.72
C ARG A 85 -5.89 -4.84 14.68
N TYR A 86 -5.25 -4.76 13.52
CA TYR A 86 -3.89 -4.23 13.35
C TYR A 86 -3.84 -2.85 12.68
N ARG A 87 -4.77 -1.96 13.01
CA ARG A 87 -4.84 -0.62 12.38
C ARG A 87 -3.57 0.22 12.59
N GLN A 88 -2.84 0.00 13.68
CA GLN A 88 -1.56 0.67 13.97
C GLN A 88 -0.51 0.39 12.89
N VAL A 89 -0.60 -0.74 12.18
CA VAL A 89 0.30 -1.07 11.07
C VAL A 89 0.16 -0.08 9.91
N PHE A 90 -0.98 0.57 9.75
CA PHE A 90 -1.13 1.64 8.76
C PHE A 90 -0.34 2.92 9.13
N TRP A 91 -0.13 3.21 10.42
CA TRP A 91 0.76 4.31 10.82
C TRP A 91 2.22 4.00 10.50
N LEU A 92 2.64 2.75 10.75
CA LEU A 92 3.96 2.28 10.35
C LEU A 92 4.14 2.39 8.83
N ALA A 93 3.14 1.97 8.05
CA ALA A 93 3.14 2.09 6.60
C ALA A 93 3.24 3.54 6.14
N LEU A 94 2.50 4.46 6.77
CA LEU A 94 2.56 5.88 6.43
C LEU A 94 3.97 6.44 6.63
N ILE A 95 4.59 6.16 7.78
CA ILE A 95 5.96 6.60 8.09
C ILE A 95 6.96 6.01 7.09
N GLU A 96 6.86 4.72 6.78
CA GLU A 96 7.74 4.07 5.82
C GLU A 96 7.63 4.72 4.44
N GLN A 97 6.42 4.92 3.92
CA GLN A 97 6.26 5.50 2.58
C GLN A 97 6.77 6.95 2.54
N VAL A 98 6.60 7.74 3.60
CA VAL A 98 7.20 9.08 3.70
C VAL A 98 8.73 9.00 3.70
N ALA A 99 9.31 8.06 4.45
CA ALA A 99 10.76 7.84 4.46
C ALA A 99 11.28 7.44 3.07
N VAL A 100 10.55 6.61 2.32
CA VAL A 100 10.91 6.23 0.94
C VAL A 100 10.91 7.46 0.03
N VAL A 101 9.87 8.30 0.09
CA VAL A 101 9.79 9.51 -0.72
C VAL A 101 10.94 10.47 -0.39
N LEU A 102 11.21 10.71 0.90
CA LEU A 102 12.33 11.55 1.34
C LEU A 102 13.68 10.99 0.89
N SER A 103 13.87 9.67 1.00
CA SER A 103 15.08 8.99 0.54
C SER A 103 15.29 9.16 -0.97
N CYS A 104 14.23 9.04 -1.78
CA CYS A 104 14.31 9.28 -3.22
C CYS A 104 14.77 10.71 -3.53
N PHE A 105 14.24 11.72 -2.83
CA PHE A 105 14.67 13.10 -3.02
C PHE A 105 16.08 13.37 -2.51
N TYR A 106 16.47 12.77 -1.38
CA TYR A 106 17.81 12.87 -0.83
C TYR A 106 18.87 12.30 -1.78
N HIS A 107 18.71 11.04 -2.20
CA HIS A 107 19.64 10.39 -3.12
C HIS A 107 19.66 11.07 -4.48
N ARG A 108 18.51 11.60 -4.95
CA ARG A 108 18.50 12.44 -6.13
C ARG A 108 19.31 13.71 -5.95
N GLY A 109 19.16 14.42 -4.83
CA GLY A 109 19.91 15.63 -4.51
C GLY A 109 21.41 15.40 -4.32
N ALA A 110 21.79 14.22 -3.82
CA ALA A 110 23.17 13.77 -3.69
C ALA A 110 23.80 13.33 -5.02
N GLY A 111 22.99 13.12 -6.07
CA GLY A 111 23.46 12.60 -7.36
C GLY A 111 23.67 11.09 -7.39
N ASP A 112 23.08 10.35 -6.45
CA ASP A 112 23.24 8.89 -6.36
C ASP A 112 22.34 8.13 -7.34
N ILE A 113 21.24 8.76 -7.79
CA ILE A 113 20.21 8.12 -8.64
C ILE A 113 19.69 9.05 -9.74
N THR A 114 19.37 8.45 -10.88
CA THR A 114 18.72 9.15 -12.01
C THR A 114 17.32 9.68 -11.64
N TRP A 115 16.84 10.67 -12.41
CA TRP A 115 15.47 11.20 -12.25
C TRP A 115 14.38 10.12 -12.32
N VAL A 116 14.52 9.15 -13.23
CA VAL A 116 13.55 8.05 -13.37
C VAL A 116 13.57 7.16 -12.13
N GLY A 117 14.76 6.83 -11.62
CA GLY A 117 14.95 6.02 -10.41
C GLY A 117 14.48 6.71 -9.12
N ALA A 118 14.30 8.03 -9.14
CA ALA A 118 13.73 8.80 -8.03
C ALA A 118 12.20 9.00 -8.16
N ILE A 119 11.73 9.40 -9.35
CA ILE A 119 10.32 9.77 -9.57
C ILE A 119 9.41 8.55 -9.48
N VAL A 120 9.77 7.42 -10.11
CA VAL A 120 8.87 6.26 -10.15
C VAL A 120 8.59 5.72 -8.73
N PRO A 121 9.59 5.47 -7.88
CA PRO A 121 9.34 5.04 -6.51
C PRO A 121 8.61 6.09 -5.67
N ALA A 122 8.90 7.39 -5.87
CA ALA A 122 8.23 8.46 -5.17
C ALA A 122 6.73 8.55 -5.51
N VAL A 123 6.36 8.40 -6.80
CA VAL A 123 4.97 8.41 -7.26
C VAL A 123 4.20 7.21 -6.72
N ILE A 124 4.77 6.00 -6.79
CA ILE A 124 4.14 4.79 -6.25
C ILE A 124 3.94 4.92 -4.74
N SER A 125 4.97 5.38 -4.01
CA SER A 125 4.90 5.59 -2.57
C SER A 125 3.89 6.69 -2.21
N GLY A 126 3.80 7.76 -3.01
CA GLY A 126 2.77 8.80 -2.87
C GLY A 126 1.34 8.26 -3.04
N GLY A 127 1.12 7.40 -4.02
CA GLY A 127 -0.16 6.70 -4.20
C GLY A 127 -0.51 5.79 -3.01
N LEU A 128 0.49 5.08 -2.47
CA LEU A 128 0.30 4.24 -1.27
C LEU A 128 0.02 5.09 -0.02
N ILE A 129 0.71 6.23 0.16
CA ILE A 129 0.41 7.21 1.23
C ILE A 129 -1.05 7.64 1.15
N PHE A 130 -1.53 7.99 -0.04
CA PHE A 130 -2.92 8.36 -0.25
C PHE A 130 -3.87 7.24 0.20
N LEU A 131 -3.65 6.00 -0.27
CA LEU A 131 -4.49 4.85 0.11
C LEU A 131 -4.47 4.55 1.62
N VAL A 132 -3.29 4.63 2.25
CA VAL A 132 -3.10 4.45 3.70
C VAL A 132 -3.84 5.54 4.47
N PHE A 133 -3.73 6.80 4.05
CA PHE A 133 -4.40 7.93 4.67
C PHE A 133 -5.92 7.73 4.69
N PHE A 134 -6.52 7.37 3.56
CA PHE A 134 -7.97 7.09 3.51
C PHE A 134 -8.38 5.93 4.41
N ASN A 135 -7.55 4.90 4.57
CA ASN A 135 -7.82 3.79 5.49
C ASN A 135 -7.66 4.19 6.96
N LEU A 136 -6.74 5.10 7.27
CA LEU A 136 -6.53 5.62 8.62
C LEU A 136 -7.63 6.59 9.05
N PHE A 137 -8.17 7.41 8.17
CA PHE A 137 -9.09 8.48 8.54
C PHE A 137 -10.57 8.21 8.21
N GLN A 138 -10.91 7.02 7.70
CA GLN A 138 -12.32 6.66 7.54
C GLN A 138 -13.05 6.55 8.90
N PRO A 139 -14.23 7.18 9.04
CA PRO A 139 -15.02 7.09 10.26
C PRO A 139 -15.35 5.65 10.59
N ARG A 140 -15.17 5.25 11.86
CA ARG A 140 -15.65 3.96 12.36
C ARG A 140 -17.15 3.93 12.12
N ARG A 141 -17.65 2.95 11.36
CA ARG A 141 -19.03 2.47 11.60
C ARG A 141 -18.98 1.85 13.00
N GLU A 142 -19.29 2.65 14.00
CA GLU A 142 -19.51 2.17 15.36
C GLU A 142 -20.53 1.04 15.28
N ALA A 143 -20.20 -0.10 15.88
CA ALA A 143 -21.14 -1.19 16.00
C ALA A 143 -22.41 -0.62 16.67
N PRO A 144 -23.62 -0.97 16.19
CA PRO A 144 -24.85 -0.57 16.87
C PRO A 144 -24.69 -0.91 18.35
N LEU A 145 -24.85 0.10 19.22
CA LEU A 145 -24.88 -0.12 20.66
C LEU A 145 -25.87 -1.26 20.93
N PRO A 146 -25.53 -2.26 21.77
CA PRO A 146 -26.47 -3.31 22.11
C PRO A 146 -27.77 -2.65 22.58
N SER A 147 -28.83 -2.84 21.80
CA SER A 147 -30.17 -2.36 22.13
C SER A 147 -30.47 -2.78 23.57
N ALA A 148 -30.82 -1.81 24.41
CA ALA A 148 -31.03 -2.00 25.84
C ALA A 148 -31.82 -3.29 26.11
N PRO A 149 -31.43 -4.08 27.14
CA PRO A 149 -32.14 -5.32 27.46
C PRO A 149 -33.63 -5.03 27.67
N PRO A 150 -34.54 -5.91 27.20
CA PRO A 150 -35.97 -5.68 27.33
C PRO A 150 -36.35 -5.47 28.79
N THR A 151 -36.87 -4.29 29.10
CA THR A 151 -37.41 -3.97 30.42
C THR A 151 -38.67 -4.80 30.61
N TYR A 152 -38.56 -5.93 31.31
CA TYR A 152 -39.73 -6.65 31.78
C TYR A 152 -40.35 -5.87 32.93
N SER A 153 -41.42 -5.11 32.64
CA SER A 153 -42.31 -4.58 33.68
C SER A 153 -43.08 -5.75 34.29
N ARG A 154 -42.96 -5.93 35.61
CA ARG A 154 -43.83 -6.80 36.41
C ARG A 154 -45.15 -6.11 36.72
#